data_AF-A0A257XGR8-F1
#
_entry.id   AF-A0A257XGR8-F1
#
_cell.length_a   1.000
_cell.length_b   1.000
_cell.length_c   1.000
_cell.angle_alpha   90.00
_cell.angle_beta   90.00
_cell.angle_gamma   90.00
#
_symmetry.space_group_name_H-M   'P 1'
#
loop_
_entity.id
_entity.type
_entity.pdbx_description
1 polymer ?
#
loop_
_entity_poly.entity_id
_entity_poly.type
_entity_poly.pdbx_seq_one_letter_code
_entity_poly.pdbx_strand_id
1 'polypeptide(L)'
;MPTPVDDAHIPDFRPLIGASRAIGAHLKKGAVVIYESTVYPGATEEICIPELEKTSGLKWKRDFFVGYSISYGVSFFGSATALTQSSGYDLVKFFFLLTFAAAIPAIVSGGIAERARFWPQVAATALIVGLLYPFFEGMVWNGNFGFQAWMEAQFGHPFHDFAGSIVVHAVGGWIALAAVLLLGARRGRYSRDGGISAHPPSSIPFLALGAWILTVGWFGFNVMSAQKLEGVNGLVAVNSLMAMVGGTLAALIAGRNDPGFTHNGPLAGLVAVCAGSDLMHPLGALVTGAVAGGLFVWMFTLTQNRWKIDDVLGVWPLHGLCGTWGGIAAGIFGTQALGGLGNVSFMSQLVGSIAGVLIALVGGFIIYGLLKALIGIRLDPEQEHEGADLAIHRISASPERETLW
;
A
#
# COMPACT_ATOMS: atom_id res chain seq x y z
N MET A 1 2.13 22.70 -15.24
CA MET A 1 2.09 23.31 -16.60
C MET A 1 2.68 22.29 -17.57
N PRO A 2 2.02 21.94 -18.69
CA PRO A 2 2.63 21.04 -19.66
C PRO A 2 3.91 21.67 -20.22
N THR A 3 4.95 20.86 -20.44
CA THR A 3 6.16 21.27 -21.16
C THR A 3 6.15 20.58 -22.52
N PRO A 4 5.70 21.27 -23.59
CA PRO A 4 5.74 20.70 -24.93
C PRO A 4 7.18 20.34 -25.30
N VAL A 5 7.34 19.26 -26.06
CA VAL A 5 8.60 18.90 -26.72
C VAL A 5 8.46 19.18 -28.20
N ASP A 6 9.51 19.71 -28.82
CA ASP A 6 9.55 19.91 -30.27
C ASP A 6 9.82 18.59 -31.01
N ASP A 7 9.84 18.64 -32.35
CA ASP A 7 10.07 17.48 -33.22
C ASP A 7 11.46 16.84 -33.01
N ALA A 8 12.39 17.55 -32.36
CA ALA A 8 13.72 17.06 -31.98
C ALA A 8 13.76 16.51 -30.54
N HIS A 9 12.60 16.38 -29.88
CA HIS A 9 12.46 15.98 -28.47
C HIS A 9 13.12 16.93 -27.47
N ILE A 10 13.31 18.20 -27.84
CA ILE A 10 13.85 19.24 -26.97
C ILE A 10 12.68 19.92 -26.23
N PRO A 11 12.72 20.00 -24.88
CA PRO A 11 11.64 20.61 -24.10
C PRO A 11 11.57 22.14 -24.28
N ASP A 12 10.38 22.65 -24.59
CA ASP A 12 10.07 24.07 -24.63
C ASP A 12 9.72 24.58 -23.22
N PHE A 13 10.67 25.27 -22.59
CA PHE A 13 10.51 25.82 -21.24
C PHE A 13 9.75 27.15 -21.17
N ARG A 14 9.36 27.76 -22.30
CA ARG A 14 8.65 29.06 -22.30
C ARG A 14 7.39 29.07 -21.42
N PRO A 15 6.55 28.01 -21.39
CA PRO A 15 5.40 27.94 -20.48
C PRO A 15 5.80 27.93 -19.00
N LEU A 16 6.87 27.22 -18.62
CA LEU A 16 7.36 27.20 -17.24
C LEU A 16 7.92 28.55 -16.80
N ILE A 17 8.69 29.21 -17.68
CA ILE A 17 9.22 30.55 -17.42
C ILE A 17 8.07 31.55 -17.25
N GLY A 18 7.07 31.51 -18.13
CA GLY A 18 5.88 32.36 -18.05
C GLY A 18 5.10 32.17 -16.75
N ALA A 19 4.86 30.91 -16.35
CA ALA A 19 4.21 30.58 -15.09
C ALA A 19 5.01 31.06 -13.87
N SER A 20 6.34 30.86 -13.89
CA SER A 20 7.24 31.28 -12.82
C SER A 20 7.23 32.81 -12.65
N ARG A 21 7.19 33.57 -13.75
CA ARG A 21 7.05 35.04 -13.69
C ARG A 21 5.73 35.47 -13.07
N ALA A 22 4.64 34.85 -13.49
CA ALA A 22 3.30 35.19 -13.01
C ALA A 22 3.16 34.91 -11.52
N ILE A 23 3.64 33.74 -11.06
CA ILE A 23 3.64 33.39 -9.63
C ILE A 23 4.59 34.30 -8.85
N GLY A 24 5.80 34.54 -9.36
CA GLY A 24 6.82 35.36 -8.70
C GLY A 24 6.35 36.80 -8.42
N ALA A 25 5.60 37.40 -9.35
CA ALA A 25 5.01 38.73 -9.17
C ALA A 25 4.02 38.84 -7.99
N HIS A 26 3.48 37.71 -7.52
CA HIS A 26 2.52 37.65 -6.41
C HIS A 26 3.05 36.85 -5.21
N LEU A 27 4.32 36.44 -5.23
CA LEU A 27 4.90 35.56 -4.24
C LEU A 27 5.12 36.30 -2.90
N LYS A 28 4.78 35.64 -1.79
CA LYS A 28 4.91 36.17 -0.43
C LYS A 28 5.94 35.38 0.37
N LYS A 29 6.52 36.02 1.40
CA LYS A 29 7.39 35.31 2.35
C LYS A 29 6.65 34.15 3.02
N GLY A 30 7.33 33.02 3.14
CA GLY A 30 6.80 31.76 3.67
C GLY A 30 5.99 30.94 2.66
N ALA A 31 5.80 31.42 1.43
CA ALA A 31 5.08 30.67 0.41
C ALA A 31 5.85 29.42 -0.02
N VAL A 32 5.10 28.38 -0.39
CA VAL A 32 5.62 27.19 -1.06
C VAL A 32 5.07 27.18 -2.48
N VAL A 33 5.97 27.19 -3.47
CA VAL A 33 5.60 27.05 -4.89
C VAL A 33 5.78 25.59 -5.28
N ILE A 34 4.70 24.93 -5.72
CA ILE A 34 4.76 23.53 -6.15
C ILE A 34 4.85 23.51 -7.68
N TYR A 35 5.94 22.98 -8.22
CA TYR A 35 6.07 22.74 -9.65
C TYR A 35 5.55 21.34 -10.00
N GLU A 36 4.46 21.31 -10.76
CA GLU A 36 3.97 20.12 -11.44
C GLU A 36 4.42 20.19 -12.89
N SER A 37 5.58 19.58 -13.17
CA SER A 37 6.14 19.51 -14.52
C SER A 37 6.71 18.13 -14.81
N THR A 38 6.53 17.67 -16.05
CA THR A 38 7.04 16.40 -16.59
C THR A 38 8.52 16.46 -16.97
N VAL A 39 9.20 17.59 -16.72
CA VAL A 39 10.62 17.76 -17.02
C VAL A 39 11.48 17.27 -15.86
N TYR A 40 12.74 16.96 -16.18
CA TYR A 40 13.71 16.52 -15.18
C TYR A 40 13.84 17.54 -14.04
N PRO A 41 14.11 17.08 -12.79
CA PRO A 41 14.16 17.94 -11.62
C PRO A 41 14.96 19.23 -11.83
N GLY A 42 16.16 19.12 -12.42
CA GLY A 42 17.08 20.23 -12.66
C GLY A 42 16.50 21.43 -13.41
N ALA A 43 15.47 21.28 -14.25
CA ALA A 43 14.82 22.43 -14.89
C ALA A 43 14.12 23.35 -13.87
N THR A 44 13.69 22.82 -12.72
CA THR A 44 13.12 23.63 -11.64
C THR A 44 14.20 24.47 -10.96
N GLU A 45 15.35 23.86 -10.63
CA GLU A 45 16.45 24.57 -9.98
C GLU A 45 17.20 25.52 -10.92
N GLU A 46 17.37 25.16 -12.19
CA GLU A 46 18.17 25.92 -13.16
C GLU A 46 17.38 27.01 -13.88
N ILE A 47 16.06 26.85 -14.04
CA ILE A 47 15.24 27.75 -14.87
C ILE A 47 14.18 28.45 -14.02
N CYS A 48 13.42 27.69 -13.23
CA CYS A 48 12.20 28.21 -12.61
C CYS A 48 12.46 28.99 -11.33
N ILE A 49 13.29 28.45 -10.44
CA ILE A 49 13.72 29.11 -9.20
C ILE A 49 14.39 30.46 -9.50
N PRO A 50 15.36 30.58 -10.44
CA PRO A 50 15.96 31.86 -10.78
C PRO A 50 14.94 32.89 -11.26
N GLU A 51 13.93 32.46 -12.02
CA GLU A 51 12.89 33.37 -12.52
C GLU A 51 11.94 33.82 -11.38
N LEU A 52 11.59 32.92 -10.45
CA LEU A 52 10.84 33.28 -9.23
C LEU A 52 11.60 34.28 -8.36
N GLU A 53 12.89 34.05 -8.11
CA GLU A 53 13.72 34.98 -7.33
C GLU A 53 13.80 36.34 -8.02
N LYS A 54 14.00 36.34 -9.34
CA LYS A 54 14.11 37.57 -10.15
C LYS A 54 12.84 38.41 -10.11
N THR A 55 11.67 37.77 -10.21
CA THR A 55 10.39 38.48 -10.29
C THR A 55 9.79 38.82 -8.93
N SER A 56 10.03 38.01 -7.90
CA SER A 56 9.52 38.25 -6.54
C SER A 56 10.45 39.12 -5.68
N GLY A 57 11.76 39.15 -5.98
CA GLY A 57 12.78 39.72 -5.10
C GLY A 57 13.04 38.91 -3.82
N LEU A 58 12.40 37.75 -3.67
CA LEU A 58 12.59 36.84 -2.54
C LEU A 58 13.68 35.80 -2.85
N LYS A 59 14.29 35.23 -1.80
CA LYS A 59 15.32 34.17 -1.95
C LYS A 59 14.80 32.79 -1.61
N TRP A 60 15.07 31.83 -2.49
CA TRP A 60 14.71 30.43 -2.29
C TRP A 60 15.44 29.86 -1.08
N LYS A 61 14.75 28.98 -0.32
CA LYS A 61 15.18 28.37 0.96
C LYS A 61 15.35 29.34 2.13
N ARG A 62 15.14 30.64 1.93
CA ARG A 62 15.15 31.65 3.00
C ARG A 62 13.79 32.32 3.15
N ASP A 63 13.26 32.80 2.04
CA ASP A 63 12.04 33.61 1.99
C ASP A 63 10.87 32.83 1.38
N PHE A 64 11.11 31.85 0.51
CA PHE A 64 10.10 30.92 -0.03
C PHE A 64 10.71 29.54 -0.29
N PHE A 65 9.87 28.52 -0.43
CA PHE A 65 10.28 27.15 -0.73
C PHE A 65 9.68 26.67 -2.05
N VAL A 66 10.32 25.67 -2.65
CA VAL A 66 9.84 25.01 -3.86
C VAL A 66 9.72 23.53 -3.58
N GLY A 67 8.59 22.93 -3.99
CA GLY A 67 8.31 21.51 -3.85
C GLY A 67 7.76 20.91 -5.15
N TYR A 68 7.62 19.58 -5.15
CA TYR A 68 7.01 18.82 -6.22
C TYR A 68 5.74 18.15 -5.70
N SER A 69 4.74 17.94 -6.56
CA SER A 69 3.58 17.14 -6.16
C SER A 69 3.97 15.69 -5.99
N ILE A 70 3.39 15.06 -4.97
CA ILE A 70 3.78 13.71 -4.54
C ILE A 70 2.97 12.63 -5.29
N SER A 71 1.89 13.00 -5.98
CA SER A 71 0.95 12.06 -6.62
C SER A 71 0.36 12.63 -7.90
N TYR A 72 0.44 11.84 -8.98
CA TYR A 72 -0.32 11.88 -10.26
C TYR A 72 -0.63 13.24 -10.92
N GLY A 73 -0.01 14.35 -10.52
CA GLY A 73 -0.19 15.66 -11.14
C GLY A 73 -1.63 16.21 -11.09
N VAL A 74 -2.50 15.65 -10.23
CA VAL A 74 -3.89 16.12 -10.06
C VAL A 74 -3.93 17.15 -8.94
N SER A 75 -4.20 18.41 -9.28
CA SER A 75 -4.35 19.49 -8.31
C SER A 75 -5.81 19.91 -8.15
N PHE A 76 -6.28 20.01 -6.91
CA PHE A 76 -7.64 20.48 -6.58
C PHE A 76 -7.83 21.99 -6.77
N PHE A 77 -6.80 22.69 -7.26
CA PHE A 77 -6.81 24.13 -7.48
C PHE A 77 -7.31 24.53 -8.89
N GLY A 78 -7.59 23.55 -9.76
CA GLY A 78 -8.23 23.76 -11.05
C GLY A 78 -9.73 24.07 -10.92
N SER A 79 -10.31 24.76 -11.91
CA SER A 79 -11.77 24.97 -11.96
C SER A 79 -12.50 23.64 -12.16
N ALA A 80 -13.75 23.53 -11.69
CA ALA A 80 -14.55 22.33 -11.90
C ALA A 80 -14.65 21.94 -13.39
N THR A 81 -14.75 22.91 -14.30
CA THR A 81 -14.74 22.68 -15.75
C THR A 81 -13.44 22.05 -16.26
N ALA A 82 -12.28 22.44 -15.69
CA ALA A 82 -11.00 21.83 -16.04
C ALA A 82 -10.90 20.41 -15.47
N LEU A 83 -11.36 20.21 -14.23
CA LEU A 83 -11.31 18.93 -13.53
C LEU A 83 -12.26 17.87 -14.10
N THR A 84 -13.34 18.27 -14.77
CA THR A 84 -14.32 17.35 -15.37
C THR A 84 -14.07 17.07 -16.86
N GLN A 85 -12.97 17.57 -17.44
CA GLN A 85 -12.57 17.20 -18.80
C GLN A 85 -12.43 15.68 -18.93
N SER A 86 -12.79 15.14 -20.10
CA SER A 86 -12.82 13.69 -20.33
C SER A 86 -13.61 12.93 -19.25
N SER A 87 -14.72 13.52 -18.80
CA SER A 87 -15.55 13.02 -17.70
C SER A 87 -14.82 12.87 -16.36
N GLY A 88 -13.75 13.64 -16.15
CA GLY A 88 -12.94 13.61 -14.92
C GLY A 88 -12.12 12.34 -14.76
N TYR A 89 -11.64 11.74 -15.85
CA TYR A 89 -10.84 10.51 -15.81
C TYR A 89 -9.71 10.56 -14.78
N ASP A 90 -8.94 11.65 -14.74
CA ASP A 90 -7.82 11.79 -13.81
C ASP A 90 -8.28 11.85 -12.34
N LEU A 91 -9.45 12.43 -12.07
CA LEU A 91 -10.07 12.40 -10.73
C LEU A 91 -10.49 10.98 -10.35
N VAL A 92 -11.09 10.23 -11.29
CA VAL A 92 -11.48 8.82 -11.07
C VAL A 92 -10.25 7.96 -10.82
N LYS A 93 -9.19 8.13 -11.61
CA LYS A 93 -7.91 7.44 -11.43
C LYS A 93 -7.29 7.77 -10.09
N PHE A 94 -7.22 9.06 -9.72
CA PHE A 94 -6.73 9.49 -8.41
C PHE A 94 -7.54 8.85 -7.28
N PHE A 95 -8.88 8.92 -7.34
CA PHE A 95 -9.75 8.33 -6.33
C PHE A 95 -9.53 6.82 -6.22
N PHE A 96 -9.44 6.11 -7.35
CA PHE A 96 -9.15 4.68 -7.38
C PHE A 96 -7.82 4.37 -6.66
N LEU A 97 -6.73 5.04 -7.03
CA LEU A 97 -5.42 4.81 -6.41
C LEU A 97 -5.35 5.28 -4.95
N LEU A 98 -6.15 6.27 -4.57
CA LEU A 98 -6.31 6.68 -3.17
C LEU A 98 -6.95 5.55 -2.33
N THR A 99 -7.89 4.79 -2.88
CA THR A 99 -8.46 3.64 -2.16
C THR A 99 -7.44 2.52 -1.93
N PHE A 100 -6.47 2.35 -2.85
CA PHE A 100 -5.34 1.44 -2.68
C PHE A 100 -4.40 1.94 -1.58
N ALA A 101 -4.10 3.24 -1.59
CA ALA A 101 -3.30 3.88 -0.54
C ALA A 101 -3.95 3.72 0.85
N ALA A 102 -5.29 3.85 0.93
CA ALA A 102 -6.05 3.69 2.16
C ALA A 102 -6.06 2.25 2.71
N ALA A 103 -5.79 1.24 1.86
CA ALA A 103 -5.68 -0.14 2.31
C ALA A 103 -4.46 -0.37 3.22
N ILE A 104 -3.35 0.34 2.99
CA ILE A 104 -2.12 0.17 3.78
C ILE A 104 -2.31 0.47 5.27
N PRO A 105 -2.79 1.66 5.69
CA PRO A 105 -3.03 1.93 7.12
C PRO A 105 -4.10 1.02 7.72
N ALA A 106 -5.05 0.51 6.92
CA ALA A 106 -6.03 -0.49 7.36
C ALA A 106 -5.39 -1.87 7.61
N ILE A 107 -4.41 -2.28 6.78
CA ILE A 107 -3.60 -3.49 7.02
C ILE A 107 -2.80 -3.31 8.31
N VAL A 108 -2.12 -2.17 8.48
CA VAL A 108 -1.29 -1.92 9.67
C VAL A 108 -2.14 -1.93 10.95
N SER A 109 -3.31 -1.27 10.94
CA SER A 109 -4.18 -1.20 12.12
C SER A 109 -4.61 -2.60 12.60
N GLY A 110 -4.84 -3.53 11.67
CA GLY A 110 -5.16 -4.92 11.99
C GLY A 110 -4.07 -5.67 12.76
N GLY A 111 -2.80 -5.32 12.60
CA GLY A 111 -1.70 -5.91 13.38
C GLY A 111 -1.51 -5.28 14.75
N ILE A 112 -1.81 -3.98 14.88
CA ILE A 112 -1.54 -3.17 16.07
C ILE A 112 -2.75 -2.91 16.99
N ALA A 113 -3.91 -3.46 16.65
CA ALA A 113 -5.16 -3.32 17.40
C ALA A 113 -5.01 -3.64 18.91
N GLU A 114 -5.96 -3.14 19.71
CA GLU A 114 -6.07 -3.28 21.17
C GLU A 114 -5.04 -2.52 22.03
N ARG A 115 -3.81 -2.26 21.54
CA ARG A 115 -2.78 -1.55 22.34
C ARG A 115 -2.18 -0.29 21.72
N ALA A 116 -2.54 0.04 20.48
CA ALA A 116 -2.03 1.24 19.81
C ALA A 116 -2.69 2.52 20.33
N ARG A 117 -1.93 3.61 20.40
CA ARG A 117 -2.48 4.95 20.64
C ARG A 117 -3.05 5.56 19.36
N PHE A 118 -4.18 6.25 19.50
CA PHE A 118 -4.91 6.84 18.38
C PHE A 118 -4.11 7.92 17.61
N TRP A 119 -3.70 9.01 18.25
CA TRP A 119 -3.02 10.12 17.56
C TRP A 119 -1.68 9.75 16.89
N PRO A 120 -0.80 8.96 17.53
CA PRO A 120 0.38 8.42 16.84
C PRO A 120 0.02 7.59 15.60
N GLN A 121 -1.09 6.83 15.64
CA GLN A 121 -1.54 6.06 14.47
C GLN A 121 -2.09 6.97 13.36
N VAL A 122 -2.80 8.05 13.69
CA VAL A 122 -3.22 9.06 12.70
C VAL A 122 -2.00 9.70 12.03
N ALA A 123 -0.98 10.06 12.81
CA ALA A 123 0.27 10.61 12.29
C ALA A 123 1.03 9.60 11.41
N ALA A 124 1.11 8.33 11.83
CA ALA A 124 1.70 7.26 11.03
C ALA A 124 1.00 7.12 9.68
N THR A 125 -0.35 7.08 9.68
CA THR A 125 -1.15 7.02 8.46
C THR A 125 -0.85 8.19 7.51
N ALA A 126 -0.77 9.42 8.03
CA ALA A 126 -0.44 10.59 7.21
C ALA A 126 0.96 10.49 6.57
N LEU A 127 1.96 10.03 7.33
CA LEU A 127 3.33 9.84 6.82
C LEU A 127 3.42 8.69 5.82
N ILE A 128 2.70 7.59 6.05
CA ILE A 128 2.70 6.42 5.17
C ILE A 128 2.01 6.78 3.85
N VAL A 129 0.77 7.26 3.90
CA VAL A 129 -0.04 7.58 2.71
C VAL A 129 0.47 8.81 1.98
N GLY A 130 1.03 9.78 2.71
CA GLY A 130 1.51 11.03 2.14
C GLY A 130 2.95 11.00 1.63
N LEU A 131 3.80 10.06 2.09
CA LEU A 131 5.23 10.03 1.74
C LEU A 131 5.72 8.65 1.34
N LEU A 132 5.66 7.66 2.25
CA LEU A 132 6.32 6.36 2.02
C LEU A 132 5.67 5.56 0.88
N TYR A 133 4.33 5.48 0.87
CA TYR A 133 3.61 4.75 -0.15
C TYR A 133 3.74 5.40 -1.54
N PRO A 134 3.45 6.71 -1.74
CA PRO A 134 3.62 7.34 -3.05
C PRO A 134 5.05 7.27 -3.59
N PHE A 135 6.06 7.24 -2.71
CA PHE A 135 7.45 7.05 -3.12
C PHE A 135 7.64 5.71 -3.84
N PHE A 136 7.20 4.60 -3.24
CA PHE A 136 7.34 3.27 -3.85
C PHE A 136 6.33 3.01 -4.97
N GLU A 137 5.08 3.40 -4.75
CA GLU A 137 4.01 3.29 -5.74
C GLU A 137 4.39 4.03 -7.03
N GLY A 138 4.91 5.25 -6.93
CA GLY A 138 5.38 6.01 -8.09
C GLY A 138 6.59 5.39 -8.80
N MET A 139 7.48 4.69 -8.09
CA MET A 139 8.57 3.92 -8.71
C MET A 139 8.03 2.80 -9.60
N VAL A 140 6.96 2.11 -9.14
CA VAL A 140 6.43 0.92 -9.80
C VAL A 140 5.40 1.27 -10.87
N TRP A 141 4.41 2.11 -10.57
CA TRP A 141 3.26 2.39 -11.46
C TRP A 141 3.36 3.69 -12.24
N ASN A 142 4.26 4.60 -11.86
CA ASN A 142 4.44 5.88 -12.55
C ASN A 142 5.82 6.04 -13.21
N GLY A 143 6.68 5.01 -13.15
CA GLY A 143 8.01 5.03 -13.76
C GLY A 143 9.00 6.02 -13.13
N ASN A 144 8.71 6.49 -11.91
CA ASN A 144 9.56 7.46 -11.23
C ASN A 144 10.98 6.93 -11.03
N PHE A 145 11.96 7.84 -11.05
CA PHE A 145 13.38 7.55 -10.80
C PHE A 145 14.02 6.54 -11.78
N GLY A 146 13.35 6.22 -12.90
CA GLY A 146 13.86 5.29 -13.90
C GLY A 146 13.91 3.83 -13.46
N PHE A 147 13.23 3.47 -12.36
CA PHE A 147 13.28 2.11 -11.79
C PHE A 147 12.84 1.04 -12.79
N GLN A 148 11.72 1.25 -13.48
CA GLN A 148 11.20 0.29 -14.46
C GLN A 148 12.13 0.12 -15.67
N ALA A 149 12.68 1.22 -16.19
CA ALA A 149 13.63 1.18 -17.30
C ALA A 149 14.94 0.46 -16.90
N TRP A 150 15.42 0.68 -15.66
CA TRP A 150 16.56 -0.04 -15.13
C TRP A 150 16.28 -1.55 -15.01
N MET A 151 15.11 -1.93 -14.49
CA MET A 151 14.69 -3.34 -14.38
C MET A 151 14.66 -4.02 -15.74
N GLU A 152 14.08 -3.36 -16.74
CA GLU A 152 14.02 -3.88 -18.12
C GLU A 152 15.42 -4.03 -18.73
N ALA A 153 16.30 -3.03 -18.54
CA ALA A 153 17.67 -3.09 -19.05
C ALA A 153 18.52 -4.20 -18.41
N GLN A 154 18.30 -4.51 -17.12
CA GLN A 154 19.07 -5.53 -16.41
C GLN A 154 18.50 -6.95 -16.56
N PHE A 155 17.18 -7.08 -16.62
CA PHE A 155 16.49 -8.37 -16.51
C PHE A 155 15.56 -8.69 -17.68
N GLY A 156 15.55 -7.84 -18.72
CA GLY A 156 14.81 -8.03 -19.97
C GLY A 156 13.36 -7.59 -19.94
N HIS A 157 12.76 -7.41 -18.75
CA HIS A 157 11.38 -6.97 -18.58
C HIS A 157 11.25 -6.03 -17.36
N PRO A 158 10.30 -5.09 -17.37
CA PRO A 158 9.99 -4.29 -16.18
C PRO A 158 9.48 -5.16 -15.03
N PHE A 159 9.45 -4.59 -13.83
CA PHE A 159 8.75 -5.19 -12.69
C PHE A 159 7.25 -5.02 -12.86
N HIS A 160 6.52 -6.13 -12.86
CA HIS A 160 5.08 -6.19 -13.07
C HIS A 160 4.33 -6.47 -11.78
N ASP A 161 3.45 -5.56 -11.39
CA ASP A 161 2.56 -5.73 -10.25
C ASP A 161 1.20 -5.12 -10.59
N PHE A 162 0.33 -5.89 -11.24
CA PHE A 162 -0.87 -5.36 -11.89
C PHE A 162 -1.84 -4.65 -10.92
N ALA A 163 -2.19 -5.30 -9.80
CA ALA A 163 -3.11 -4.78 -8.80
C ALA A 163 -2.48 -4.58 -7.41
N GLY A 164 -1.20 -4.91 -7.20
CA GLY A 164 -0.51 -4.54 -5.96
C GLY A 164 -0.32 -5.68 -4.95
N SER A 165 0.11 -6.87 -5.37
CA SER A 165 0.59 -7.88 -4.40
C SER A 165 1.79 -7.34 -3.62
N ILE A 166 2.66 -6.56 -4.27
CA ILE A 166 3.78 -5.89 -3.62
C ILE A 166 3.38 -4.48 -3.19
N VAL A 167 2.96 -3.62 -4.14
CA VAL A 167 2.73 -2.18 -3.93
C VAL A 167 1.73 -1.90 -2.81
N VAL A 168 0.69 -2.73 -2.64
CA VAL A 168 -0.31 -2.56 -1.58
C VAL A 168 -0.08 -3.56 -0.45
N HIS A 169 -0.14 -4.85 -0.74
CA HIS A 169 -0.21 -5.86 0.31
C HIS A 169 1.14 -6.13 0.98
N ALA A 170 2.20 -6.41 0.22
CA ALA A 170 3.51 -6.62 0.83
C ALA A 170 3.97 -5.36 1.56
N VAL A 171 3.85 -4.18 0.93
CA VAL A 171 4.19 -2.90 1.57
C VAL A 171 3.42 -2.71 2.87
N GLY A 172 2.10 -2.90 2.87
CA GLY A 172 1.28 -2.79 4.07
C GLY A 172 1.68 -3.78 5.15
N GLY A 173 1.88 -5.06 4.81
CA GLY A 173 2.25 -6.10 5.75
C GLY A 173 3.65 -5.95 6.34
N TRP A 174 4.63 -5.48 5.57
CA TRP A 174 6.01 -5.26 6.04
C TRP A 174 6.15 -3.98 6.86
N ILE A 175 5.37 -2.93 6.56
CA ILE A 175 5.21 -1.78 7.47
C ILE A 175 4.55 -2.24 8.77
N ALA A 176 3.50 -3.06 8.68
CA ALA A 176 2.79 -3.59 9.85
C ALA A 176 3.70 -4.40 10.76
N LEU A 177 4.60 -5.23 10.19
CA LEU A 177 5.58 -5.97 10.99
C LEU A 177 6.45 -5.03 11.83
N ALA A 178 6.98 -3.95 11.23
CA ALA A 178 7.78 -2.97 11.98
C ALA A 178 6.98 -2.36 13.14
N ALA A 179 5.71 -2.00 12.88
CA ALA A 179 4.81 -1.46 13.90
C ALA A 179 4.55 -2.47 15.03
N VAL A 180 4.22 -3.72 14.69
CA VAL A 180 3.96 -4.81 15.64
C VAL A 180 5.18 -5.08 16.52
N LEU A 181 6.37 -5.15 15.94
CA LEU A 181 7.62 -5.39 16.67
C LEU A 181 7.95 -4.23 17.61
N LEU A 182 7.78 -2.98 17.18
CA LEU A 182 8.06 -1.81 17.99
C LEU A 182 7.03 -1.63 19.12
N LEU A 183 5.78 -2.02 18.90
CA LEU A 183 4.70 -1.93 19.88
C LEU A 183 4.74 -3.05 20.92
N GLY A 184 5.19 -4.24 20.50
CA GLY A 184 5.28 -5.44 21.33
C GLY A 184 3.93 -6.13 21.55
N ALA A 185 3.98 -7.24 22.27
CA ALA A 185 2.81 -8.09 22.52
C ALA A 185 1.79 -7.48 23.49
N ARG A 186 0.51 -7.80 23.31
CA ARG A 186 -0.55 -7.44 24.26
C ARG A 186 -0.25 -8.00 25.65
N ARG A 187 -0.63 -7.25 26.68
CA ARG A 187 -0.43 -7.65 28.07
C ARG A 187 -1.19 -8.94 28.35
N GLY A 188 -0.51 -9.91 28.97
CA GLY A 188 -1.09 -11.22 29.29
C GLY A 188 -1.12 -12.23 28.13
N ARG A 189 -0.79 -11.85 26.89
CA ARG A 189 -0.77 -12.77 25.74
C ARG A 189 0.22 -13.93 25.92
N TYR A 190 1.43 -13.60 26.40
CA TYR A 190 2.50 -14.57 26.64
C TYR A 190 2.93 -14.49 28.11
N SER A 191 2.81 -15.59 28.84
CA SER A 191 3.23 -15.68 30.23
C SER A 191 4.72 -16.06 30.35
N ARG A 192 5.30 -15.77 31.52
CA ARG A 192 6.73 -15.98 31.79
C ARG A 192 7.14 -17.45 31.81
N ASP A 193 6.22 -18.34 32.17
CA ASP A 193 6.36 -19.81 32.15
C ASP A 193 6.17 -20.42 30.75
N GLY A 194 5.89 -19.60 29.73
CA GLY A 194 5.73 -20.05 28.35
C GLY A 194 4.29 -20.33 27.92
N GLY A 195 3.33 -20.15 28.81
CA GLY A 195 1.90 -20.19 28.47
C GLY A 195 1.49 -19.11 27.46
N ILE A 196 0.44 -19.42 26.69
CA ILE A 196 -0.13 -18.56 25.66
C ILE A 196 -1.61 -18.40 25.95
N SER A 197 -2.05 -17.18 26.22
CA SER A 197 -3.45 -16.86 26.42
C SER A 197 -4.09 -16.52 25.08
N ALA A 198 -5.01 -17.36 24.62
CA ALA A 198 -5.80 -17.09 23.42
C ALA A 198 -6.74 -15.89 23.67
N HIS A 199 -6.68 -14.87 22.80
CA HIS A 199 -7.75 -13.88 22.70
C HIS A 199 -8.72 -14.39 21.62
N PRO A 200 -9.87 -14.96 22.00
CA PRO A 200 -10.81 -15.48 21.01
C PRO A 200 -11.38 -14.34 20.15
N PRO A 201 -11.71 -14.59 18.87
CA PRO A 201 -12.44 -13.62 18.06
C PRO A 201 -13.75 -13.20 18.75
N SER A 202 -14.06 -11.91 18.71
CA SER A 202 -15.29 -11.38 19.30
C SER A 202 -16.56 -11.90 18.61
N SER A 203 -16.48 -12.25 17.31
CA SER A 203 -17.58 -12.85 16.56
C SER A 203 -17.11 -13.56 15.28
N ILE A 204 -17.35 -14.86 15.18
CA ILE A 204 -17.08 -15.65 13.96
C ILE A 204 -17.98 -15.22 12.79
N PRO A 205 -19.30 -14.97 12.97
CA PRO A 205 -20.12 -14.45 11.88
C PRO A 205 -19.63 -13.12 11.30
N PHE A 206 -19.19 -12.16 12.13
CA PHE A 206 -18.64 -10.90 11.64
C PHE A 206 -17.29 -11.09 10.93
N LEU A 207 -16.45 -12.01 11.40
CA LEU A 207 -15.22 -12.41 10.70
C LEU A 207 -15.55 -12.95 9.31
N ALA A 208 -16.51 -13.87 9.21
CA ALA A 208 -16.96 -14.45 7.94
C ALA A 208 -17.54 -13.39 7.00
N LEU A 209 -18.40 -12.51 7.51
CA LEU A 209 -19.01 -11.41 6.76
C LEU A 209 -17.93 -10.46 6.19
N GLY A 210 -16.98 -10.04 7.02
CA GLY A 210 -15.88 -9.18 6.60
C GLY A 210 -15.03 -9.84 5.51
N ALA A 211 -14.66 -11.11 5.69
CA ALA A 211 -13.90 -11.86 4.70
C ALA A 211 -14.64 -11.99 3.35
N TRP A 212 -15.95 -12.21 3.36
CA TRP A 212 -16.75 -12.28 2.13
C TRP A 212 -16.94 -10.92 1.46
N ILE A 213 -17.14 -9.84 2.21
CA ILE A 213 -17.20 -8.48 1.65
C ILE A 213 -15.88 -8.15 0.95
N LEU A 214 -14.74 -8.43 1.59
CA LEU A 214 -13.42 -8.24 0.99
C LEU A 214 -13.25 -9.10 -0.27
N THR A 215 -13.63 -10.38 -0.21
CA THR A 215 -13.55 -11.32 -1.34
C THR A 215 -14.33 -10.82 -2.56
N VAL A 216 -15.58 -10.39 -2.36
CA VAL A 216 -16.42 -9.85 -3.45
C VAL A 216 -15.86 -8.53 -3.97
N GLY A 217 -15.47 -7.62 -3.08
CA GLY A 217 -14.85 -6.34 -3.44
C GLY A 217 -13.54 -6.50 -4.21
N TRP A 218 -12.81 -7.61 -3.99
CA TRP A 218 -11.54 -7.89 -4.63
C TRP A 218 -11.64 -8.06 -6.15
N PHE A 219 -12.77 -8.55 -6.66
CA PHE A 219 -12.99 -8.62 -8.10
C PHE A 219 -13.03 -7.21 -8.70
N GLY A 220 -13.65 -6.25 -8.02
CA GLY A 220 -13.59 -4.84 -8.39
C GLY A 220 -12.17 -4.29 -8.32
N PHE A 221 -11.44 -4.61 -7.25
CA PHE A 221 -10.04 -4.20 -7.06
C PHE A 221 -9.13 -4.67 -8.21
N ASN A 222 -9.15 -5.97 -8.53
CA ASN A 222 -8.30 -6.52 -9.59
C ASN A 222 -8.79 -6.10 -10.99
N VAL A 223 -10.06 -6.31 -11.32
CA VAL A 223 -10.55 -6.06 -12.70
C VAL A 223 -10.45 -4.57 -13.07
N MET A 224 -10.70 -3.66 -12.12
CA MET A 224 -10.58 -2.21 -12.38
C MET A 224 -9.15 -1.69 -12.32
N SER A 225 -8.16 -2.50 -11.89
CA SER A 225 -6.74 -2.13 -11.97
C SER A 225 -6.26 -1.93 -13.42
N ALA A 226 -7.04 -2.41 -14.39
CA ALA A 226 -6.92 -2.04 -15.80
C ALA A 226 -7.00 -0.54 -16.07
N GLN A 227 -7.65 0.24 -15.19
CA GLN A 227 -7.87 1.70 -15.23
C GLN A 227 -8.64 2.23 -16.46
N LYS A 228 -8.77 1.45 -17.54
CA LYS A 228 -9.46 1.77 -18.78
C LYS A 228 -10.20 0.54 -19.29
N LEU A 229 -11.29 0.75 -20.03
CA LEU A 229 -12.14 -0.34 -20.55
C LEU A 229 -11.36 -1.29 -21.46
N GLU A 230 -10.40 -0.78 -22.24
CA GLU A 230 -9.58 -1.58 -23.15
C GLU A 230 -8.64 -2.54 -22.41
N GLY A 231 -8.28 -2.24 -21.16
CA GLY A 231 -7.44 -3.10 -20.32
C GLY A 231 -8.24 -4.13 -19.51
N VAL A 232 -9.58 -4.02 -19.47
CA VAL A 232 -10.42 -4.95 -18.70
C VAL A 232 -10.38 -6.32 -19.37
N ASN A 233 -9.94 -7.33 -18.62
CA ASN A 233 -9.71 -8.68 -19.14
C ASN A 233 -10.42 -9.73 -18.27
N GLY A 234 -11.18 -10.63 -18.90
CA GLY A 234 -11.84 -11.76 -18.21
C GLY A 234 -10.85 -12.72 -17.54
N LEU A 235 -9.61 -12.79 -18.02
CA LEU A 235 -8.53 -13.55 -17.39
C LEU A 235 -8.26 -13.08 -15.95
N VAL A 236 -8.34 -11.77 -15.70
CA VAL A 236 -8.16 -11.18 -14.35
C VAL A 236 -9.22 -11.73 -13.38
N ALA A 237 -10.48 -11.77 -13.82
CA ALA A 237 -11.56 -12.30 -12.99
C ALA A 237 -11.39 -13.81 -12.73
N VAL A 238 -11.05 -14.59 -13.76
CA VAL A 238 -10.86 -16.04 -13.62
C VAL A 238 -9.65 -16.35 -12.75
N ASN A 239 -8.52 -15.67 -12.94
CA ASN A 239 -7.33 -15.86 -12.11
C ASN A 239 -7.60 -15.47 -10.65
N SER A 240 -8.36 -14.40 -10.41
CA SER A 240 -8.79 -14.02 -9.07
C SER A 240 -9.62 -15.11 -8.41
N LEU A 241 -10.59 -15.67 -9.13
CA LEU A 241 -11.41 -16.80 -8.67
C LEU A 241 -10.56 -18.04 -8.37
N MET A 242 -9.65 -18.42 -9.27
CA MET A 242 -8.82 -19.61 -9.09
C MET A 242 -7.88 -19.47 -7.89
N ALA A 243 -7.24 -18.31 -7.71
CA ALA A 243 -6.40 -18.07 -6.55
C ALA A 243 -7.20 -18.06 -5.23
N MET A 244 -8.39 -17.46 -5.23
CA MET A 244 -9.32 -17.53 -4.09
C MET A 244 -9.67 -18.97 -3.72
N VAL A 245 -9.98 -19.81 -4.71
CA VAL A 245 -10.24 -21.25 -4.50
C VAL A 245 -9.02 -21.96 -3.93
N GLY A 246 -7.84 -21.74 -4.52
CA GLY A 246 -6.59 -22.35 -4.05
C GLY A 246 -6.30 -22.00 -2.59
N GLY A 247 -6.40 -20.72 -2.25
CA GLY A 247 -6.18 -20.24 -0.88
C GLY A 247 -7.19 -20.80 0.12
N THR A 248 -8.47 -20.90 -0.27
CA THR A 248 -9.52 -21.51 0.55
C THR A 248 -9.24 -22.98 0.85
N LEU A 249 -8.94 -23.77 -0.18
CA LEU A 249 -8.70 -25.21 -0.04
C LEU A 249 -7.44 -25.50 0.78
N ALA A 250 -6.35 -24.76 0.53
CA ALA A 250 -5.11 -24.92 1.27
C ALA A 250 -5.27 -24.52 2.75
N ALA A 251 -5.96 -23.41 3.03
CA ALA A 251 -6.21 -22.97 4.40
C ALA A 251 -7.15 -23.90 5.17
N LEU A 252 -8.17 -24.47 4.50
CA LEU A 252 -9.06 -25.48 5.09
C LEU A 252 -8.28 -26.70 5.59
N ILE A 253 -7.37 -27.21 4.75
CA ILE A 253 -6.56 -28.39 5.07
C ILE A 253 -5.50 -28.06 6.12
N ALA A 254 -4.68 -27.03 5.86
CA ALA A 254 -3.58 -26.65 6.76
C ALA A 254 -4.09 -26.14 8.12
N GLY A 255 -5.20 -25.41 8.11
CA GLY A 255 -5.87 -24.86 9.29
C GLY A 255 -6.77 -25.86 10.00
N ARG A 256 -6.87 -27.10 9.51
CA ARG A 256 -7.66 -28.19 10.11
C ARG A 256 -9.12 -27.79 10.38
N ASN A 257 -9.75 -27.14 9.41
CA ASN A 257 -11.13 -26.65 9.49
C ASN A 257 -11.37 -25.59 10.58
N ASP A 258 -10.33 -24.88 11.03
CA ASP A 258 -10.52 -23.68 11.84
C ASP A 258 -11.23 -22.59 11.01
N PRO A 259 -12.33 -22.00 11.52
CA PRO A 259 -13.10 -21.01 10.77
C PRO A 259 -12.32 -19.71 10.54
N GLY A 260 -11.43 -19.33 11.45
CA GLY A 260 -10.57 -18.16 11.29
C GLY A 260 -9.63 -18.32 10.09
N PHE A 261 -8.99 -19.49 9.95
CA PHE A 261 -8.16 -19.77 8.78
C PHE A 261 -8.97 -19.97 7.51
N THR A 262 -10.08 -20.69 7.57
CA THR A 262 -10.88 -21.02 6.37
C THR A 262 -11.48 -19.77 5.73
N HIS A 263 -11.95 -18.80 6.53
CA HIS A 263 -12.47 -17.54 6.01
C HIS A 263 -11.37 -16.58 5.52
N ASN A 264 -10.16 -16.63 6.06
CA ASN A 264 -9.04 -15.79 5.60
C ASN A 264 -8.23 -16.42 4.45
N GLY A 265 -8.32 -17.74 4.25
CA GLY A 265 -7.73 -18.46 3.11
C GLY A 265 -8.01 -17.84 1.73
N PRO A 266 -9.27 -17.51 1.36
CA PRO A 266 -9.56 -16.82 0.10
C PRO A 266 -8.82 -15.49 -0.02
N LEU A 267 -8.71 -14.71 1.07
CA LEU A 267 -8.00 -13.43 1.08
C LEU A 267 -6.50 -13.63 0.84
N ALA A 268 -5.88 -14.66 1.44
CA ALA A 268 -4.48 -14.98 1.19
C ALA A 268 -4.21 -15.24 -0.31
N GLY A 269 -5.11 -15.98 -0.97
CA GLY A 269 -5.02 -16.24 -2.40
C GLY A 269 -5.24 -14.99 -3.26
N LEU A 270 -6.24 -14.18 -2.92
CA LEU A 270 -6.55 -12.92 -3.60
C LEU A 270 -5.41 -11.89 -3.46
N VAL A 271 -4.79 -11.78 -2.29
CA VAL A 271 -3.58 -10.98 -2.07
C VAL A 271 -2.45 -11.41 -3.01
N ALA A 272 -2.21 -12.71 -3.12
CA ALA A 272 -1.07 -13.24 -3.87
C ALA A 272 -1.27 -13.13 -5.39
N VAL A 273 -2.49 -13.13 -5.90
CA VAL A 273 -2.70 -13.09 -7.37
C VAL A 273 -2.66 -11.68 -7.94
N CYS A 274 -2.79 -10.63 -7.12
CA CYS A 274 -2.85 -9.24 -7.58
C CYS A 274 -1.72 -8.87 -8.56
N ALA A 275 -0.48 -9.34 -8.35
CA ALA A 275 0.64 -9.01 -9.22
C ALA A 275 0.52 -9.60 -10.63
N GLY A 276 -0.02 -10.81 -10.78
CA GLY A 276 -0.04 -11.54 -12.05
C GLY A 276 -1.43 -11.91 -12.55
N SER A 277 -2.50 -11.34 -12.00
CA SER A 277 -3.87 -11.72 -12.34
C SER A 277 -4.19 -11.51 -13.83
N ASP A 278 -3.53 -10.56 -14.48
CA ASP A 278 -3.69 -10.25 -15.90
C ASP A 278 -2.86 -11.13 -16.85
N LEU A 279 -1.91 -11.91 -16.32
CA LEU A 279 -0.93 -12.63 -17.15
C LEU A 279 -0.71 -14.10 -16.80
N MET A 280 -1.17 -14.58 -15.65
CA MET A 280 -1.04 -15.99 -15.28
C MET A 280 -2.03 -16.87 -16.03
N HIS A 281 -1.70 -18.15 -16.20
CA HIS A 281 -2.71 -19.17 -16.51
C HIS A 281 -3.60 -19.45 -15.28
N PRO A 282 -4.91 -19.75 -15.43
CA PRO A 282 -5.81 -20.05 -14.30
C PRO A 282 -5.32 -21.16 -13.36
N LEU A 283 -4.66 -22.19 -13.88
CA LEU A 283 -4.02 -23.23 -13.05
C LEU A 283 -2.80 -22.69 -12.27
N GLY A 284 -2.03 -21.78 -12.87
CA GLY A 284 -0.95 -21.09 -12.17
C GLY A 284 -1.48 -20.21 -11.04
N ALA A 285 -2.58 -19.47 -11.29
CA ALA A 285 -3.26 -18.69 -10.27
C ALA A 285 -3.80 -19.56 -9.11
N LEU A 286 -4.37 -20.73 -9.41
CA LEU A 286 -4.79 -21.70 -8.40
C LEU A 286 -3.63 -22.12 -7.48
N VAL A 287 -2.47 -22.44 -8.07
CA VAL A 287 -1.27 -22.83 -7.31
C VAL A 287 -0.73 -21.66 -6.50
N THR A 288 -0.67 -20.46 -7.08
CA THR A 288 -0.30 -19.22 -6.38
C THR A 288 -1.15 -19.04 -5.12
N GLY A 289 -2.48 -19.20 -5.26
CA GLY A 289 -3.41 -19.11 -4.15
C GLY A 289 -3.24 -20.21 -3.11
N ALA A 290 -3.05 -21.46 -3.54
CA ALA A 290 -2.85 -22.59 -2.62
C ALA A 290 -1.58 -22.43 -1.77
N VAL A 291 -0.46 -22.01 -2.39
CA VAL A 291 0.77 -21.71 -1.67
C VAL A 291 0.54 -20.57 -0.67
N ALA A 292 -0.14 -19.50 -1.07
CA ALA A 292 -0.45 -18.37 -0.19
C ALA A 292 -1.32 -18.78 1.01
N GLY A 293 -2.39 -19.56 0.81
CA GLY A 293 -3.26 -20.02 1.89
C GLY A 293 -2.51 -20.90 2.90
N GLY A 294 -1.70 -21.86 2.42
CA GLY A 294 -0.86 -22.68 3.29
C GLY A 294 0.22 -21.88 4.02
N LEU A 295 0.87 -20.95 3.32
CA LEU A 295 1.88 -20.05 3.87
C LEU A 295 1.31 -19.19 4.99
N PHE A 296 0.13 -18.60 4.78
CA PHE A 296 -0.58 -17.81 5.79
C PHE A 296 -0.81 -18.60 7.07
N VAL A 297 -1.44 -19.79 6.98
CA VAL A 297 -1.74 -20.61 8.16
C VAL A 297 -0.46 -21.00 8.91
N TRP A 298 0.56 -21.46 8.18
CA TRP A 298 1.80 -21.90 8.78
C TRP A 298 2.54 -20.74 9.47
N MET A 299 2.68 -19.61 8.78
CA MET A 299 3.39 -18.44 9.30
C MET A 299 2.62 -17.74 10.41
N PHE A 300 1.30 -17.66 10.34
CA PHE A 300 0.47 -17.18 11.44
C PHE A 300 0.75 -17.99 12.70
N THR A 301 0.66 -19.31 12.60
CA THR A 301 0.86 -20.23 13.73
C THR A 301 2.28 -20.12 14.30
N LEU A 302 3.29 -20.09 13.43
CA LEU A 302 4.70 -19.97 13.83
C LEU A 302 5.00 -18.65 14.54
N THR A 303 4.54 -17.54 13.95
CA THR A 303 4.74 -16.17 14.44
C THR A 303 4.11 -15.99 15.82
N GLN A 304 2.88 -16.48 15.98
CA GLN A 304 2.12 -16.38 17.21
C GLN A 304 2.65 -17.33 18.31
N ASN A 305 2.85 -18.60 17.98
CA ASN A 305 3.05 -19.63 19.01
C ASN A 305 4.52 -19.87 19.36
N ARG A 306 5.44 -19.61 18.42
CA ARG A 306 6.87 -19.88 18.62
C ARG A 306 7.68 -18.61 18.76
N TRP A 307 7.49 -17.65 17.85
CA TRP A 307 8.26 -16.41 17.85
C TRP A 307 7.72 -15.36 18.81
N LYS A 308 6.52 -15.59 19.35
CA LYS A 308 5.85 -14.70 20.31
C LYS A 308 5.72 -13.27 19.78
N ILE A 309 5.45 -13.15 18.48
CA ILE A 309 5.12 -11.89 17.82
C ILE A 309 3.60 -11.83 17.73
N ASP A 310 3.02 -10.89 18.49
CA ASP A 310 1.57 -10.73 18.61
C ASP A 310 1.03 -9.78 17.54
N ASP A 311 0.94 -10.32 16.32
CA ASP A 311 0.23 -9.72 15.20
C ASP A 311 -1.26 -10.10 15.26
N VAL A 312 -2.11 -9.18 15.72
CA VAL A 312 -3.49 -9.47 16.19
C VAL A 312 -4.32 -10.24 15.16
N LEU A 313 -4.35 -9.77 13.91
CA LEU A 313 -5.06 -10.43 12.82
C LEU A 313 -4.14 -11.25 11.91
N GLY A 314 -2.83 -11.28 12.18
CA GLY A 314 -1.87 -11.96 11.32
C GLY A 314 -1.65 -11.25 9.99
N VAL A 315 -1.65 -9.91 10.01
CA VAL A 315 -1.58 -9.09 8.81
C VAL A 315 -0.22 -9.20 8.10
N TRP A 316 0.88 -9.46 8.82
CA TRP A 316 2.17 -9.70 8.20
C TRP A 316 2.21 -11.04 7.44
N PRO A 317 1.82 -12.19 8.04
CA PRO A 317 1.64 -13.43 7.28
C PRO A 317 0.67 -13.29 6.10
N LEU A 318 -0.49 -12.65 6.30
CA LEU A 318 -1.55 -12.57 5.29
C LEU A 318 -1.23 -11.62 4.13
N HIS A 319 -0.70 -10.43 4.42
CA HIS A 319 -0.42 -9.41 3.40
C HIS A 319 1.06 -9.33 3.05
N GLY A 320 1.93 -9.32 4.06
CA GLY A 320 3.38 -9.23 3.89
C GLY A 320 3.92 -10.41 3.10
N LEU A 321 3.74 -11.63 3.63
CA LEU A 321 4.33 -12.84 3.04
C LEU A 321 3.58 -13.32 1.80
N CYS A 322 2.23 -13.39 1.83
CA CYS A 322 1.46 -13.78 0.65
C CYS A 322 1.59 -12.76 -0.49
N GLY A 323 1.68 -11.46 -0.18
CA GLY A 323 1.93 -10.42 -1.18
C GLY A 323 3.32 -10.57 -1.80
N THR A 324 4.35 -10.79 -0.98
CA THR A 324 5.72 -11.06 -1.45
C THR A 324 5.77 -12.31 -2.33
N TRP A 325 5.10 -13.39 -1.93
CA TRP A 325 4.94 -14.58 -2.73
C TRP A 325 4.24 -14.27 -4.06
N GLY A 326 3.18 -13.47 -4.05
CA GLY A 326 2.46 -13.07 -5.25
C GLY A 326 3.32 -12.39 -6.31
N GLY A 327 4.15 -11.43 -5.88
CA GLY A 327 5.11 -10.76 -6.77
C GLY A 327 6.07 -11.75 -7.42
N ILE A 328 6.67 -12.66 -6.63
CA ILE A 328 7.56 -13.71 -7.13
C ILE A 328 6.82 -14.70 -8.04
N ALA A 329 5.61 -15.11 -7.66
CA ALA A 329 4.77 -16.07 -8.37
C ALA A 329 4.38 -15.55 -9.76
N ALA A 330 4.16 -14.24 -9.92
CA ALA A 330 3.93 -13.62 -11.23
C ALA A 330 5.11 -13.87 -12.19
N GLY A 331 6.34 -13.91 -11.69
CA GLY A 331 7.54 -14.17 -12.51
C GLY A 331 7.74 -15.63 -12.85
N ILE A 332 7.00 -16.53 -12.20
CA ILE A 332 7.00 -17.97 -12.44
C ILE A 332 5.82 -18.32 -13.35
N PHE A 333 4.60 -18.16 -12.84
CA PHE A 333 3.35 -18.58 -13.49
C PHE A 333 2.87 -17.61 -14.56
N GLY A 334 3.51 -16.44 -14.68
CA GLY A 334 3.31 -15.52 -15.79
C GLY A 334 4.08 -15.84 -17.05
N THR A 335 5.07 -16.74 -16.96
CA THR A 335 5.88 -17.13 -18.12
C THR A 335 5.09 -17.96 -19.12
N GLN A 336 5.43 -17.82 -20.41
CA GLN A 336 4.82 -18.61 -21.48
C GLN A 336 5.06 -20.12 -21.31
N ALA A 337 6.19 -20.51 -20.71
CA ALA A 337 6.50 -21.90 -20.42
C ALA A 337 5.49 -22.58 -19.49
N LEU A 338 4.80 -21.80 -18.63
CA LEU A 338 3.73 -22.28 -17.75
C LEU A 338 2.33 -21.83 -18.20
N GLY A 339 2.19 -21.41 -19.47
CA GLY A 339 0.92 -21.01 -20.07
C GLY A 339 0.47 -19.59 -19.74
N GLY A 340 1.32 -18.78 -19.09
CA GLY A 340 1.07 -17.35 -18.91
C GLY A 340 1.32 -16.54 -20.20
N LEU A 341 0.96 -15.27 -20.18
CA LEU A 341 1.04 -14.38 -21.35
C LEU A 341 2.47 -13.91 -21.67
N GLY A 342 3.43 -14.06 -20.75
CA GLY A 342 4.81 -13.60 -20.90
C GLY A 342 4.99 -12.15 -20.49
N ASN A 343 5.97 -11.47 -21.11
CA ASN A 343 6.38 -10.09 -20.78
C ASN A 343 6.80 -9.87 -19.32
N VAL A 344 7.20 -10.95 -18.65
CA VAL A 344 7.72 -10.96 -17.29
C VAL A 344 9.00 -11.77 -17.24
N SER A 345 9.89 -11.39 -16.33
CA SER A 345 11.05 -12.20 -15.99
C SER A 345 11.02 -12.54 -14.50
N PHE A 346 11.50 -13.75 -14.15
CA PHE A 346 11.64 -14.14 -12.75
C PHE A 346 12.53 -13.17 -11.96
N MET A 347 13.63 -12.70 -12.57
CA MET A 347 14.57 -11.80 -11.91
C MET A 347 13.99 -10.42 -11.65
N SER A 348 13.21 -9.87 -12.61
CA SER A 348 12.50 -8.61 -12.42
C SER A 348 11.52 -8.71 -11.24
N GLN A 349 10.76 -9.80 -11.20
CA GLN A 349 9.80 -10.03 -10.12
C GLN A 349 10.47 -10.24 -8.76
N LEU A 350 11.56 -10.99 -8.70
CA LEU A 350 12.30 -11.22 -7.46
C LEU A 350 12.91 -9.93 -6.92
N VAL A 351 13.65 -9.18 -7.75
CA VAL A 351 14.33 -7.95 -7.32
C VAL A 351 13.33 -6.85 -6.99
N GLY A 352 12.28 -6.68 -7.79
CA GLY A 352 11.21 -5.71 -7.51
C GLY A 352 10.44 -6.03 -6.23
N SER A 353 10.13 -7.31 -6.00
CA SER A 353 9.50 -7.75 -4.74
C SER A 353 10.40 -7.45 -3.53
N ILE A 354 11.69 -7.80 -3.60
CA ILE A 354 12.64 -7.53 -2.51
C ILE A 354 12.80 -6.02 -2.28
N ALA A 355 12.85 -5.21 -3.32
CA ALA A 355 12.93 -3.76 -3.19
C ALA A 355 11.71 -3.20 -2.44
N GLY A 356 10.50 -3.64 -2.80
CA GLY A 356 9.27 -3.25 -2.10
C GLY A 356 9.26 -3.68 -0.63
N VAL A 357 9.68 -4.91 -0.34
CA VAL A 357 9.83 -5.42 1.04
C VAL A 357 10.79 -4.56 1.85
N LEU A 358 11.96 -4.24 1.30
CA LEU A 358 12.99 -3.47 1.98
C LEU A 358 12.55 -2.03 2.24
N ILE A 359 11.99 -1.36 1.23
CA ILE A 359 11.48 0.02 1.36
C ILE A 359 10.38 0.08 2.43
N ALA A 360 9.44 -0.86 2.39
CA ALA A 360 8.35 -0.95 3.35
C ALA A 360 8.84 -1.22 4.78
N LEU A 361 9.73 -2.20 4.96
CA LEU A 361 10.24 -2.57 6.27
C LEU A 361 11.08 -1.44 6.88
N VAL A 362 12.03 -0.89 6.12
CA VAL A 362 12.89 0.22 6.56
C VAL A 362 12.05 1.47 6.83
N GLY A 363 11.16 1.85 5.90
CA GLY A 363 10.27 2.99 6.06
C GLY A 363 9.34 2.82 7.27
N GLY A 364 8.80 1.62 7.48
CA GLY A 364 8.00 1.28 8.65
C GLY A 364 8.77 1.45 9.96
N PHE A 365 10.01 0.94 10.04
CA PHE A 365 10.86 1.12 11.22
C PHE A 365 11.22 2.59 11.46
N ILE A 366 11.49 3.35 10.42
CA ILE A 366 11.75 4.80 10.53
C ILE A 366 10.52 5.51 11.08
N ILE A 367 9.35 5.34 10.46
CA ILE A 367 8.12 6.05 10.84
C ILE A 367 7.71 5.68 12.27
N TYR A 368 7.51 4.38 12.55
CA TYR A 368 7.07 3.94 13.87
C TYR A 368 8.16 4.11 14.94
N GLY A 369 9.44 4.01 14.57
CA GLY A 369 10.57 4.25 15.47
C GLY A 369 10.64 5.71 15.92
N LEU A 370 10.50 6.66 14.99
CA LEU A 370 10.43 8.09 15.31
C LEU A 370 9.22 8.42 16.17
N LEU A 371 8.03 7.92 15.81
CA LEU A 371 6.82 8.15 16.62
C LEU A 371 6.96 7.55 18.03
N LYS A 372 7.55 6.35 18.14
CA LYS A 372 7.82 5.73 19.44
C LYS A 372 8.78 6.57 20.28
N ALA A 373 9.83 7.13 19.68
CA ALA A 373 10.83 7.94 20.39
C ALA A 373 10.30 9.31 20.81
N LEU A 374 9.45 9.95 19.99
CA LEU A 374 9.00 11.32 20.21
C LEU A 374 7.74 11.42 21.08
N ILE A 375 6.75 10.57 20.84
CA ILE A 375 5.43 10.70 21.47
C ILE A 375 4.97 9.41 22.16
N GLY A 376 5.51 8.25 21.77
CA GLY A 376 5.08 6.94 22.27
C GLY A 376 3.84 6.42 21.55
N ILE A 377 3.87 5.14 21.15
CA ILE A 377 2.87 4.51 20.26
C ILE A 377 1.91 3.54 20.95
N ARG A 378 2.15 3.20 22.23
CA ARG A 378 1.37 2.20 23.00
C ARG A 378 0.58 2.84 24.13
N LEU A 379 -0.62 2.32 24.38
CA LEU A 379 -1.44 2.64 25.56
C LEU A 379 -0.75 2.24 26.86
N ASP A 380 -1.03 2.99 27.92
CA ASP A 380 -0.59 2.62 29.27
C ASP A 380 -1.31 1.34 29.77
N PRO A 381 -0.83 0.70 30.85
CA PRO A 381 -1.41 -0.55 31.34
C PRO A 381 -2.90 -0.50 31.67
N GLU A 382 -3.37 0.62 32.22
CA GLU A 382 -4.75 0.78 32.65
C GLU A 382 -5.65 1.00 31.43
N GLN A 383 -5.23 1.85 30.49
CA GLN A 383 -5.92 2.08 29.23
C GLN A 383 -6.03 0.81 28.37
N GLU A 384 -4.97 0.01 28.27
CA GLU A 384 -5.01 -1.27 27.54
C GLU A 384 -5.95 -2.28 28.22
N HIS A 385 -6.05 -2.24 29.56
CA HIS A 385 -6.97 -3.09 30.31
C HIS A 385 -8.43 -2.66 30.17
N GLU A 386 -8.69 -1.36 30.23
CA GLU A 386 -10.03 -0.76 30.05
C GLU A 386 -10.54 -0.98 28.60
N GLY A 387 -9.62 -0.95 27.63
CA GLY A 387 -9.90 -1.05 26.21
C GLY A 387 -9.93 0.32 25.52
N ALA A 388 -9.45 0.37 24.27
CA ALA A 388 -9.23 1.61 23.54
C ALA A 388 -10.50 2.48 23.39
N ASP A 389 -11.66 1.85 23.17
CA ASP A 389 -12.93 2.57 23.00
C ASP A 389 -13.31 3.37 24.25
N LEU A 390 -13.22 2.75 25.42
CA LEU A 390 -13.51 3.42 26.70
C LEU A 390 -12.40 4.38 27.10
N ALA A 391 -11.13 3.98 26.95
CA ALA A 391 -9.98 4.77 27.38
C ALA A 391 -9.81 6.07 26.56
N ILE A 392 -10.10 6.03 25.26
CA ILE A 392 -9.87 7.14 24.33
C ILE A 392 -11.17 7.86 23.98
N HIS A 393 -12.21 7.10 23.63
CA HIS A 393 -13.45 7.64 23.07
C HIS A 393 -14.58 7.74 24.09
N ARG A 394 -14.42 7.18 25.29
CA ARG A 394 -15.40 7.23 26.39
C ARG A 394 -16.77 6.68 25.99
N ILE A 395 -16.78 5.64 25.16
CA ILE A 395 -17.99 4.99 24.64
C ILE A 395 -17.77 3.48 24.50
N SER A 396 -18.83 2.69 24.67
CA SER A 396 -18.81 1.24 24.40
C SER A 396 -19.15 0.94 22.93
N ALA A 397 -18.50 -0.06 22.34
CA ALA A 397 -18.87 -0.58 21.01
C ALA A 397 -20.13 -1.46 21.02
N SER A 398 -20.57 -1.93 22.19
CA SER A 398 -21.74 -2.80 22.34
C SER A 398 -22.71 -2.23 23.37
N PRO A 399 -24.00 -2.00 23.02
CA PRO A 399 -24.99 -1.43 23.92
C PRO A 399 -25.25 -2.30 25.17
N GLU A 400 -25.10 -3.62 25.03
CA GLU A 400 -25.39 -4.60 26.08
C GLU A 400 -24.48 -4.48 27.32
N ARG A 401 -23.34 -3.81 27.20
CA ARG A 401 -22.42 -3.53 28.32
C ARG A 401 -22.68 -2.18 28.98
N GLU A 402 -23.60 -1.36 28.46
CA GLU A 402 -24.02 -0.12 29.12
C GLU A 402 -25.12 -0.44 30.13
N THR A 403 -24.73 -0.72 31.38
CA THR A 403 -25.66 -1.00 32.48
C THR A 403 -26.27 0.26 33.10
N LEU A 404 -26.07 1.43 32.50
CA LEU A 404 -26.51 2.72 33.02
C LEU A 404 -27.21 3.51 31.91
N TRP A 405 -28.50 3.23 31.74
CA TRP A 405 -29.45 4.13 31.10
C TRP A 405 -30.27 4.82 32.18
#